data_AF-A0A5Y0S1B2-F1
#
_entry.id   AF-A0A5Y0S1B2-F1
#
_cell.length_a   1.000
_cell.length_b   1.000
_cell.length_c   1.000
_cell.angle_alpha   90.00
_cell.angle_beta   90.00
_cell.angle_gamma   90.00
#
_symmetry.space_group_name_H-M   'P 1'
#
loop_
_entity.id
_entity.type
_entity.pdbx_description
1 polymer ?
#
loop_
_entity_poly.entity_id
_entity_poly.type
_entity_poly.pdbx_seq_one_letter_code
_entity_poly.pdbx_strand_id
1 'polypeptide(L)' 'MNAVELSKVLEQHKVWITSLGQEGSRADLRDVDLRGADLC' A
#
# COMPACT_ATOMS: atom_id res chain seq x y z
N MET A 1 -5.85 8.80 -8.89
CA MET A 1 -5.77 7.40 -8.44
C MET A 1 -7.16 6.81 -8.47
N ASN A 2 -7.39 5.82 -9.33
CA ASN A 2 -8.69 5.17 -9.44
C ASN A 2 -8.79 4.00 -8.43
N ALA A 3 -10.00 3.57 -8.06
CA ALA A 3 -10.20 2.48 -7.08
C ALA A 3 -9.49 1.17 -7.47
N VAL A 4 -9.35 0.92 -8.77
CA VAL A 4 -8.63 -0.24 -9.32
C VAL A 4 -7.13 -0.15 -9.06
N GLU A 5 -6.54 1.04 -9.20
CA GLU A 5 -5.12 1.26 -8.96
C GLU A 5 -4.80 1.12 -7.47
N LEU A 6 -5.67 1.66 -6.60
CA LEU A 6 -5.55 1.52 -5.16
C LEU A 6 -5.59 0.04 -4.73
N SER A 7 -6.54 -0.73 -5.28
CA SER A 7 -6.66 -2.16 -5.00
C SER A 7 -5.39 -2.92 -5.39
N LYS A 8 -4.79 -2.58 -6.54
CA LYS A 8 -3.54 -3.22 -7.00
C LYS A 8 -2.36 -2.90 -6.08
N VAL A 9 -2.26 -1.67 -5.57
CA VAL A 9 -1.23 -1.27 -4.61
C VAL A 9 -1.39 -2.01 -3.29
N LEU A 10 -2.64 -2.13 -2.79
CA LEU A 10 -2.94 -2.86 -1.56
C LEU A 10 -2.60 -4.35 -1.66
N GLU A 11 -2.94 -5.00 -2.78
CA GLU A 11 -2.58 -6.40 -3.01
C GLU A 11 -1.07 -6.61 -3.05
N GLN A 12 -0.32 -5.74 -3.76
CA GLN A 12 1.14 -5.84 -3.78
C GLN A 12 1.78 -5.58 -2.41
N HIS A 13 1.19 -4.69 -1.60
CA HIS A 13 1.65 -4.44 -0.25
C HIS A 13 1.38 -5.61 0.68
N LYS A 14 0.22 -6.26 0.54
CA LYS A 14 -0.12 -7.47 1.28
C LYS A 14 0.86 -8.60 1.00
N VAL A 15 1.19 -8.82 -0.28
CA VAL A 15 2.22 -9.79 -0.70
C VAL A 15 3.57 -9.43 -0.06
N TRP A 16 3.94 -8.15 -0.04
CA TRP A 16 5.16 -7.65 0.60
C TRP A 16 5.22 -7.92 2.10
N ILE A 17 4.12 -7.74 2.82
CA ILE A 17 4.06 -8.07 4.26
C ILE A 17 4.18 -9.59 4.46
N THR A 18 3.44 -10.38 3.71
CA THR A 18 3.42 -11.85 3.86
C THR A 18 4.74 -12.51 3.46
N SER A 19 5.46 -11.92 2.51
CA SER A 19 6.76 -12.39 2.05
C SER A 19 7.93 -11.85 2.88
N LEU A 20 7.66 -11.10 3.96
CA LEU A 20 8.67 -10.39 4.75
C LEU A 20 9.57 -9.48 3.89
N GLY A 21 9.01 -8.94 2.82
CA GLY A 21 9.69 -8.07 1.87
C GLY A 21 10.47 -8.78 0.77
N GLN A 22 10.27 -10.10 0.57
CA GLN A 22 10.91 -10.85 -0.52
C GLN A 22 10.17 -10.73 -1.86
N GLU A 23 8.85 -10.49 -1.84
CA GLU A 23 7.99 -10.41 -3.01
C GLU A 23 6.92 -9.33 -2.84
N GLY A 24 6.45 -8.72 -3.93
CA GLY A 24 5.49 -7.61 -3.88
C GLY A 24 6.18 -6.24 -3.78
N SER A 25 5.36 -5.20 -3.62
CA SER A 25 5.84 -3.81 -3.66
C SER A 25 5.41 -3.10 -2.39
N ARG A 26 6.39 -2.55 -1.65
CA ARG A 26 6.10 -1.77 -0.44
C ARG A 26 5.38 -0.49 -0.86
N ALA A 27 4.17 -0.29 -0.35
CA ALA A 27 3.54 1.03 -0.44
C ALA A 27 4.40 2.01 0.38
N ASP A 28 5.11 2.91 -0.32
CA ASP A 28 5.92 3.91 0.34
C ASP A 28 5.03 5.06 0.80
N LEU A 29 4.59 4.96 2.06
CA LEU A 29 3.78 5.98 2.71
C LEU A 29 4.63 6.96 3.53
N ARG A 30 5.97 6.91 3.43
CA ARG A 30 6.86 7.73 4.28
C ARG A 30 6.79 9.22 3.98
N ASP A 31 6.43 9.60 2.76
CA ASP A 31 6.20 10.99 2.35
C ASP A 31 4.71 11.30 2.09
N VAL A 32 3.81 10.36 2.38
CA VAL A 32 2.38 10.61 2.28
C VAL A 32 1.96 11.34 3.54
N ASP A 33 1.47 12.58 3.38
CA ASP A 33 0.81 13.30 4.46
C ASP A 33 -0.52 12.59 4.79
N LEU A 34 -0.45 11.64 5.73
CA LEU A 34 -1.60 10.89 6.22
C LEU A 34 -2.45 11.70 7.23
N ARG A 35 -2.13 12.98 7.47
CA ARG A 35 -2.93 13.84 8.36
C ARG A 35 -4.31 14.06 7.74
N GLY A 36 -5.32 13.36 8.26
CA GLY A 36 -6.70 13.44 7.80
C GLY A 36 -7.10 12.38 6.76
N ALA A 37 -6.22 11.41 6.46
CA ALA A 37 -6.64 10.22 5.74
C ALA A 37 -7.57 9.40 6.65
N ASP A 38 -8.83 9.28 6.25
CA ASP A 38 -9.78 8.41 6.94
C ASP A 38 -9.40 6.95 6.61
N LEU A 39 -8.74 6.30 7.57
CA LEU A 39 -8.27 4.92 7.47
C LEU A 39 -9.29 3.90 8.01
N CYS A 40 -10.56 4.31 8.14
CA CYS A 40 -11.66 3.48 8.63
C CYS A 40 -11.98 2.26 7.73
#